data_AF-A0A350IDZ3-F1
#
_entry.id   AF-A0A350IDZ3-F1
#
_cell.length_a   1.000
_cell.length_b   1.000
_cell.length_c   1.000
_cell.angle_alpha   90.00
_cell.angle_beta   90.00
_cell.angle_gamma   90.00
#
_symmetry.space_group_name_H-M   'P 1'
#
loop_
_entity.id
_entity.type
_entity.pdbx_description
1 polymer ?
#
loop_
_entity_poly.entity_id
_entity_poly.type
_entity_poly.pdbx_seq_one_letter_code
_entity_poly.pdbx_strand_id
1 'polypeptide(L)'
;MASPRKGKAKVKITASGKKVSYGQAGKAKGGGPRVKPGTSKGDSYCARSLGIKKRLSAKKRNDPNTPNNLSRKRWKCSGAKSRK
;
A
#
# COMPACT_ATOMS: atom_id res chain seq x y z
N MET A 1 -16.67 7.59 10.28
CA MET A 1 -15.46 6.75 10.00
C MET A 1 -14.44 7.61 9.25
N ALA A 2 -13.13 7.55 9.56
CA ALA A 2 -12.16 8.40 8.86
C ALA A 2 -12.06 8.03 7.37
N SER A 3 -12.15 9.02 6.49
CA SER A 3 -12.03 8.83 5.04
C SER A 3 -10.57 8.93 4.57
N PRO A 4 -10.14 8.09 3.62
CA PRO A 4 -8.85 8.25 2.97
C PRO A 4 -8.75 9.56 2.18
N ARG A 5 -7.53 10.09 2.05
CA ARG A 5 -7.24 11.17 1.10
C ARG A 5 -7.62 10.76 -0.34
N LYS A 6 -7.98 11.75 -1.17
CA LYS A 6 -8.31 11.54 -2.59
C LYS A 6 -7.26 10.64 -3.27
N GLY A 7 -7.72 9.60 -3.97
CA GLY A 7 -6.87 8.62 -4.65
C GLY A 7 -6.28 7.51 -3.76
N LYS A 8 -6.55 7.48 -2.45
CA LYS A 8 -6.08 6.43 -1.54
C LYS A 8 -7.17 5.43 -1.18
N ALA A 9 -6.79 4.16 -1.06
CA ALA A 9 -7.75 3.06 -0.84
C ALA A 9 -8.20 2.93 0.61
N LYS A 10 -7.32 3.25 1.57
CA LYS A 10 -7.57 3.11 3.00
C LYS A 10 -6.88 4.21 3.80
N VAL A 11 -7.34 4.42 5.03
CA VAL A 11 -6.70 5.23 6.05
C VAL A 11 -6.51 4.40 7.32
N LYS A 12 -5.39 4.59 8.00
CA LYS A 12 -5.10 4.08 9.34
C LYS A 12 -4.94 5.27 10.28
N ILE A 13 -5.56 5.20 11.45
CA ILE A 13 -5.26 6.10 12.57
C ILE A 13 -4.21 5.38 13.43
N THR A 14 -3.06 6.00 13.68
CA THR A 14 -2.01 5.43 14.53
C THR A 14 -2.36 5.61 16.00
N ALA A 15 -1.63 4.94 16.90
CA ALA A 15 -1.80 5.12 18.35
C ALA A 15 -1.65 6.58 18.79
N SER A 16 -0.74 7.33 18.16
CA SER A 16 -0.58 8.77 18.35
C SER A 16 -1.66 9.65 17.68
N GLY A 17 -2.75 9.08 17.16
CA GLY A 17 -3.84 9.83 16.49
C GLY A 17 -3.55 10.27 15.05
N LYS A 18 -2.35 10.04 14.51
CA LYS A 18 -1.99 10.44 13.15
C LYS A 18 -2.78 9.65 12.10
N LYS A 19 -3.39 10.36 11.15
CA LYS A 19 -4.07 9.78 9.98
C LYS A 19 -3.09 9.50 8.85
N VAL A 20 -2.94 8.23 8.49
CA VAL A 20 -2.08 7.77 7.39
C VAL A 20 -2.92 7.13 6.29
N SER A 21 -3.05 7.80 5.15
CA SER A 21 -3.75 7.27 3.96
C SER A 21 -2.81 6.49 3.05
N TYR A 22 -3.23 5.32 2.56
CA TYR A 22 -2.37 4.37 1.84
C TYR A 22 -3.16 3.53 0.83
N GLY A 23 -2.41 2.80 -0.02
CA GLY A 23 -2.95 2.02 -1.14
C GLY A 23 -3.45 2.90 -2.30
N GLN A 24 -3.53 2.32 -3.50
CA GLN A 24 -4.09 2.98 -4.68
C GLN A 24 -5.61 2.71 -4.75
N ALA A 25 -6.41 3.77 -4.78
CA ALA A 25 -7.85 3.68 -5.02
C ALA A 25 -8.18 3.44 -6.50
N GLY A 26 -9.47 3.20 -6.75
CA GLY A 26 -10.03 3.07 -8.09
C GLY A 26 -10.64 1.70 -8.33
N LYS A 27 -11.39 1.62 -9.44
CA LYS A 27 -11.99 0.37 -9.93
C LYS A 27 -11.11 -0.22 -11.03
N ALA A 28 -11.01 -1.54 -11.06
CA ALA A 28 -10.56 -2.29 -12.22
C ALA A 28 -11.70 -2.33 -13.26
N LYS A 29 -11.39 -2.72 -14.50
CA LYS A 29 -12.39 -2.80 -15.59
C LYS A 29 -13.61 -3.65 -15.18
N GLY A 30 -13.40 -4.79 -14.51
CA GLY A 30 -14.46 -5.64 -13.98
C GLY A 30 -15.04 -5.21 -12.61
N GLY A 31 -15.10 -3.92 -12.31
CA GLY A 31 -15.79 -3.37 -11.13
C GLY A 31 -15.11 -3.52 -9.77
N GLY A 32 -14.19 -4.48 -9.59
CA GLY A 32 -13.48 -4.68 -8.32
C GLY A 32 -12.35 -3.67 -8.04
N PRO A 33 -11.65 -3.77 -6.89
CA PRO A 33 -10.50 -2.92 -6.57
C PRO A 33 -9.45 -2.84 -7.67
N ARG A 34 -8.91 -1.64 -7.92
CA ARG A 34 -7.87 -1.39 -8.94
C ARG A 34 -6.62 -2.23 -8.76
N VAL A 35 -6.24 -2.47 -7.51
CA VAL A 35 -5.10 -3.30 -7.11
C VAL A 35 -5.63 -4.43 -6.23
N LYS A 36 -5.22 -5.66 -6.57
CA LYS A 36 -5.58 -6.87 -5.84
C LYS A 36 -4.33 -7.75 -5.66
N PRO A 37 -4.16 -8.40 -4.51
CA PRO A 37 -3.11 -9.41 -4.33
C PRO A 37 -3.26 -10.55 -5.35
N GLY A 38 -2.15 -11.14 -5.79
CA GLY A 38 -2.15 -12.26 -6.72
C GLY A 38 -2.56 -11.92 -8.15
N THR A 39 -2.44 -10.65 -8.53
CA THR A 39 -2.71 -10.18 -9.90
C THR A 39 -1.49 -9.48 -10.47
N SER A 40 -1.39 -9.40 -11.81
CA SER A 40 -0.33 -8.64 -12.48
C SER A 40 -0.25 -7.19 -11.98
N LYS A 41 -1.39 -6.55 -11.70
CA LYS A 41 -1.42 -5.20 -11.15
C LYS A 41 -0.91 -5.14 -9.70
N GLY A 42 -1.22 -6.15 -8.88
CA GLY A 42 -0.67 -6.31 -7.54
C GLY A 42 0.84 -6.45 -7.57
N ASP A 43 1.37 -7.26 -8.47
CA ASP A 43 2.81 -7.43 -8.68
C ASP A 43 3.48 -6.13 -9.11
N SER A 44 2.95 -5.44 -10.13
CA SER A 44 3.49 -4.14 -10.53
C SER A 44 3.50 -3.13 -9.39
N TYR A 45 2.48 -3.17 -8.53
CA TYR A 45 2.44 -2.33 -7.33
C TYR A 45 3.57 -2.70 -6.35
N CYS A 46 3.70 -3.99 -6.02
CA CYS A 46 4.71 -4.47 -5.07
C CYS A 46 6.14 -4.23 -5.54
N ALA A 47 6.41 -4.35 -6.84
CA ALA A 47 7.71 -4.04 -7.46
C ALA A 47 8.06 -2.55 -7.31
N ARG A 48 7.16 -1.65 -7.70
CA ARG A 48 7.35 -0.20 -7.51
C ARG A 48 7.56 0.15 -6.04
N SER A 49 6.73 -0.42 -5.18
CA SER A 49 6.79 -0.22 -3.73
C SER A 49 8.12 -0.71 -3.14
N LEU A 50 8.70 -1.79 -3.68
CA LEU A 50 10.01 -2.29 -3.25
C LEU A 50 11.11 -1.31 -3.65
N GLY A 51 11.06 -0.77 -4.87
CA GLY A 51 11.99 0.28 -5.33
C GLY A 51 11.98 1.50 -4.41
N ILE A 52 10.77 1.97 -4.02
CA ILE A 52 10.62 3.04 -3.03
C ILE A 52 11.26 2.62 -1.69
N LYS A 53 10.96 1.41 -1.20
CA LYS A 53 11.46 0.92 0.09
C LYS A 53 13.00 0.86 0.16
N LYS A 54 13.66 0.51 -0.94
CA LYS A 54 15.13 0.44 -1.03
C LYS A 54 15.79 1.82 -0.94
N ARG A 55 15.15 2.87 -1.49
CA ARG A 55 15.67 4.24 -1.51
C ARG A 55 15.42 5.04 -0.23
N LEU A 56 14.62 4.52 0.71
CA LEU A 56 14.34 5.17 1.99
C LEU A 56 15.43 4.86 3.03
N SER A 57 15.62 5.78 3.97
CA SER A 57 16.46 5.55 5.16
C SER A 57 15.97 4.35 5.98
N ALA A 58 16.88 3.73 6.75
CA ALA A 58 16.56 2.55 7.56
C ALA A 58 15.36 2.79 8.49
N LYS A 59 15.30 3.95 9.15
CA LYS A 59 14.18 4.36 10.01
C LYS A 59 12.83 4.31 9.27
N LYS A 60 12.73 4.94 8.09
CA LYS A 60 11.49 4.94 7.29
C LYS A 60 11.18 3.57 6.70
N ARG A 61 12.21 2.79 6.35
CA ARG A 61 12.07 1.44 5.81
C ARG A 61 11.44 0.48 6.82
N ASN A 62 11.78 0.65 8.10
CA ASN A 62 11.38 -0.24 9.19
C ASN A 62 10.11 0.23 9.92
N ASP A 63 9.74 1.51 9.84
CA ASP A 63 8.50 2.01 10.44
C ASP A 63 7.24 1.37 9.79
N PRO A 64 6.45 0.58 10.54
CA PRO A 64 5.27 -0.12 10.02
C PRO A 64 4.12 0.82 9.66
N ASN A 65 4.15 2.08 10.13
CA ASN A 65 3.10 3.07 9.92
C ASN A 65 3.37 3.99 8.73
N THR A 66 4.44 3.76 7.96
CA THR A 66 4.61 4.50 6.69
C THR A 66 3.53 4.12 5.67
N PRO A 67 3.09 5.06 4.81
CA PRO A 67 2.14 4.74 3.75
C PRO A 67 2.59 3.58 2.86
N ASN A 68 3.91 3.44 2.62
CA ASN A 68 4.45 2.37 1.80
C ASN A 68 4.32 1.01 2.50
N ASN A 69 4.74 0.88 3.76
CA ASN A 69 4.64 -0.41 4.49
C ASN A 69 3.19 -0.83 4.72
N LEU A 70 2.29 0.11 5.01
CA LEU A 70 0.85 -0.18 5.09
C LEU A 70 0.28 -0.69 3.75
N SER A 71 0.70 -0.08 2.64
CA SER A 71 0.29 -0.53 1.31
C SER A 71 0.85 -1.91 0.97
N ARG A 72 2.11 -2.17 1.31
CA ARG A 72 2.75 -3.49 1.11
C ARG A 72 2.03 -4.58 1.88
N LYS A 73 1.67 -4.31 3.14
CA LYS A 73 0.88 -5.23 3.98
C LYS A 73 -0.49 -5.50 3.35
N ARG A 74 -1.21 -4.45 2.94
CA ARG A 74 -2.53 -4.57 2.30
C ARG A 74 -2.53 -5.44 1.05
N TRP A 75 -1.49 -5.33 0.23
CA TRP A 75 -1.38 -6.09 -1.03
C TRP A 75 -0.56 -7.37 -0.89
N LYS A 76 -0.31 -7.82 0.34
CA LYS A 76 0.44 -9.05 0.66
C LYS A 76 1.80 -9.15 -0.05
N CYS A 77 2.50 -8.02 -0.22
CA CYS A 77 3.75 -7.98 -0.98
C CYS A 77 4.83 -8.86 -0.33
N SER A 78 5.39 -9.78 -1.09
CA SER A 78 6.64 -10.49 -0.80
C SER A 78 7.68 -10.11 -1.86
N GLY A 79 8.74 -9.42 -1.44
CA GLY A 79 9.68 -8.80 -2.37
C GLY A 79 8.98 -7.87 -3.37
N ALA A 80 9.14 -8.15 -4.65
CA ALA A 80 8.55 -7.39 -5.76
C ALA A 80 7.17 -7.91 -6.18
N LYS A 81 6.67 -9.00 -5.57
CA LYS A 81 5.45 -9.70 -6.01
C LYS A 81 4.37 -9.65 -4.94
N SER A 82 3.12 -9.77 -5.35
CA SER A 82 1.97 -9.85 -4.44
C SER A 82 1.59 -11.32 -4.23
N ARG A 83 1.36 -11.72 -2.98
CA ARG A 83 0.88 -13.08 -2.66
C ARG A 83 -0.64 -13.13 -2.68
N LYS A 84 -1.23 -14.31 -2.95
CA LYS A 84 -2.68 -14.52 -2.88
C LYS A 84 -3.18 -14.58 -1.44
#